data_AF-A0AAX6MK03-F1
#
_entry.id   AF-A0AAX6MK03-F1
#
_cell.length_a   1.000
_cell.length_b   1.000
_cell.length_c   1.000
_cell.angle_alpha   90.00
_cell.angle_beta   90.00
_cell.angle_gamma   90.00
#
_symmetry.space_group_name_H-M   'P 1'
#
loop_
_entity.id
_entity.type
_entity.pdbx_description
1 polymer ?
#
loop_
_entity_poly.entity_id
_entity_poly.type
_entity_poly.pdbx_seq_one_letter_code
_entity_poly.pdbx_strand_id
1 'polypeptide(L)'
;MASLDDYGDYMASLRARESAREAEIKDKVIMKLKEHGMLSDEQMDTFICDVVTSSQERYGNQQEQSSQTNQSRQVELKKEFDNLSLYFFKSAIRGYFDRHVPKDRCIQIFEDVISVFPNEQEKPPETKRNPREKPATPFSISRAAPGSVMSNAKLIDALAVATDMEPRTAIMIRGQITWCDSNRGGKSGMLDLCAGLVSGGRLGRDHMLADVPNNFVRDRLMDYIVTQLEDDKKERAKKAVFLDLSAAELEQYSALIMKKAEKNMPKTREQMISRIAGNKPLRTNSEINRVLDQADAMDAVDRDVGLTPQPGFGIRTYGRPGPIIRSVVQPGWKELTSEELRLDIGTDIDLDCDQIRAMIVLFINGKGWAADQFRLTLGNVSRPDLTAFLIQRGPKEGINSPVFQLAWEFFKKREALGLPLIDASLEISEDTAVLQEGDTNRTNKRQSTNGEGSSSGRKRTRRA
;
A
#
# COMPACT_ATOMS: atom_id res chain seq x y z
N MET A 1 1.01 60.50 -33.00
CA MET A 1 -0.30 59.95 -32.65
C MET A 1 -0.53 58.77 -33.58
N ALA A 2 -0.48 57.54 -33.09
CA ALA A 2 -0.98 56.40 -33.87
C ALA A 2 -2.46 56.67 -34.15
N SER A 3 -2.91 56.43 -35.39
CA SER A 3 -4.31 56.70 -35.74
C SER A 3 -5.20 55.74 -34.95
N LEU A 4 -6.45 56.12 -34.71
CA LEU A 4 -7.46 55.21 -34.11
C LEU A 4 -7.60 53.90 -34.91
N ASP A 5 -7.28 53.94 -36.21
CA ASP A 5 -7.31 52.77 -37.10
C ASP A 5 -6.19 51.76 -36.74
N ASP A 6 -4.97 52.21 -36.41
CA ASP A 6 -3.86 51.33 -36.01
C ASP A 6 -4.17 50.56 -34.71
N TYR A 7 -4.93 51.16 -33.79
CA TYR A 7 -5.35 50.49 -32.55
C TYR A 7 -6.44 49.43 -32.82
N GLY A 8 -7.36 49.70 -33.76
CA GLY A 8 -8.37 48.75 -34.18
C GLY A 8 -7.77 47.47 -34.77
N ASP A 9 -6.82 47.64 -35.69
CA ASP A 9 -6.10 46.53 -36.34
C ASP A 9 -5.25 45.73 -35.33
N TYR A 10 -4.59 46.41 -34.39
CA TYR A 10 -3.85 45.74 -33.32
C TYR A 10 -4.77 44.87 -32.44
N MET A 11 -5.92 45.40 -32.01
CA MET A 11 -6.87 44.66 -31.17
C MET A 11 -7.57 43.52 -31.93
N ALA A 12 -7.77 43.67 -33.24
CA ALA A 12 -8.26 42.59 -34.09
C ALA A 12 -7.21 41.46 -34.22
N SER A 13 -5.95 41.83 -34.45
CA SER A 13 -4.83 40.88 -34.52
C SER A 13 -4.61 40.13 -33.21
N LEU A 14 -4.69 40.83 -32.07
CA LEU A 14 -4.54 40.23 -30.75
C LEU A 14 -5.66 39.20 -30.48
N ARG A 15 -6.92 39.58 -30.73
CA ARG A 15 -8.07 38.68 -30.58
C ARG A 15 -7.98 37.45 -31.49
N ALA A 16 -7.50 37.63 -32.73
CA ALA A 16 -7.29 36.51 -33.65
C ALA A 16 -6.22 35.53 -33.14
N ARG A 17 -5.12 36.04 -32.57
CA ARG A 17 -4.06 35.20 -31.97
C ARG A 17 -4.53 34.47 -30.73
N GLU A 18 -5.30 35.14 -29.87
CA GLU A 18 -5.89 34.53 -28.69
C GLU A 18 -6.86 33.42 -29.09
N SER A 19 -7.79 33.71 -30.01
CA SER A 19 -8.75 32.71 -30.51
C SER A 19 -8.06 31.49 -31.14
N ALA A 20 -7.01 31.70 -31.93
CA ALA A 20 -6.23 30.60 -32.50
C ALA A 20 -5.54 29.74 -31.42
N ARG A 21 -4.99 30.37 -30.39
CA ARG A 21 -4.39 29.67 -29.24
C ARG A 21 -5.43 28.89 -28.44
N GLU A 22 -6.62 29.45 -28.24
CA GLU A 22 -7.71 28.74 -27.56
C GLU A 22 -8.15 27.50 -28.33
N ALA A 23 -8.31 27.61 -29.66
CA ALA A 23 -8.62 26.48 -30.52
C ALA A 23 -7.56 25.38 -30.43
N GLU A 24 -6.28 25.73 -30.48
CA GLU A 24 -5.18 24.77 -30.34
C GLU A 24 -5.22 24.01 -28.99
N ILE A 25 -5.54 24.71 -27.90
CA ILE A 25 -5.67 24.08 -26.57
C ILE A 25 -6.87 23.13 -26.53
N LYS A 26 -8.03 23.51 -27.08
CA LYS A 26 -9.21 22.64 -27.16
C LYS A 26 -8.90 21.37 -27.94
N ASP A 27 -8.23 21.48 -29.09
CA ASP A 27 -7.85 20.34 -29.93
C ASP A 27 -6.90 19.39 -29.19
N LYS A 28 -5.90 19.93 -28.48
CA LYS A 28 -5.00 19.11 -27.66
C LYS A 28 -5.73 18.37 -26.53
N VAL A 29 -6.67 19.03 -25.86
CA VAL A 29 -7.52 18.39 -24.83
C VAL A 29 -8.36 17.27 -25.44
N ILE A 30 -8.99 17.50 -26.59
CA ILE A 30 -9.77 16.49 -27.30
C ILE A 30 -8.89 15.29 -27.69
N MET A 31 -7.70 15.54 -28.24
CA MET A 31 -6.76 14.47 -28.57
C MET A 31 -6.38 13.66 -27.33
N LYS A 32 -6.10 14.33 -26.21
CA LYS A 32 -5.78 13.65 -24.94
C LYS A 32 -6.93 12.78 -24.43
N LEU A 33 -8.17 13.27 -24.51
CA LEU A 33 -9.34 12.47 -24.17
C LEU A 33 -9.47 11.24 -25.07
N LYS A 34 -9.18 11.37 -26.37
CA LYS A 34 -9.15 10.23 -27.31
C LYS A 34 -8.02 9.24 -27.01
N GLU A 35 -6.82 9.72 -26.73
CA GLU A 35 -5.65 8.90 -26.34
C GLU A 35 -5.94 8.01 -25.12
N HIS A 36 -6.70 8.53 -24.15
CA HIS A 36 -7.10 7.79 -22.95
C HIS A 36 -8.38 6.94 -23.12
N GLY A 37 -8.97 6.92 -24.33
CA GLY A 37 -10.21 6.21 -24.63
C GLY A 37 -11.43 6.77 -23.92
N MET A 38 -11.42 8.06 -23.54
CA MET A 38 -12.53 8.77 -22.90
C MET A 38 -13.51 9.37 -23.90
N LEU A 39 -13.08 9.48 -25.16
CA LEU A 39 -13.84 10.06 -26.25
C LEU A 39 -13.52 9.31 -27.54
N SER A 40 -14.54 8.85 -28.26
CA SER A 40 -14.42 8.33 -29.63
C SER A 40 -14.91 9.34 -30.65
N ASP A 41 -14.61 9.14 -31.93
CA ASP A 41 -15.12 9.98 -33.01
C ASP A 41 -16.65 9.95 -33.07
N GLU A 42 -17.26 8.80 -32.78
CA GLU A 42 -18.71 8.60 -32.72
C GLU A 42 -19.37 9.39 -31.57
N GLN A 43 -18.63 9.64 -30.49
CA GLN A 43 -19.11 10.39 -29.32
C GLN A 43 -18.86 11.89 -29.42
N MET A 44 -18.18 12.36 -30.47
CA MET A 44 -17.73 13.76 -30.59
C MET A 44 -18.91 14.74 -30.58
N ASP A 45 -19.98 14.45 -31.30
CA ASP A 45 -21.17 15.31 -31.35
C ASP A 45 -21.88 15.38 -29.99
N THR A 46 -21.93 14.27 -29.27
CA THR A 46 -22.53 14.21 -27.93
C THR A 46 -21.68 15.01 -26.93
N PHE A 47 -20.36 14.84 -26.99
CA PHE A 47 -19.41 15.60 -26.16
C PHE A 47 -19.52 17.11 -26.41
N ILE A 48 -19.58 17.55 -27.67
CA ILE A 48 -19.78 18.97 -28.01
C ILE A 48 -21.08 19.49 -27.40
N CYS A 49 -22.17 18.74 -27.57
CA CYS A 49 -23.48 19.10 -27.00
C CYS A 49 -23.42 19.23 -25.47
N ASP A 50 -22.81 18.26 -24.79
CA ASP A 50 -22.67 18.27 -23.33
C ASP A 50 -21.83 19.44 -22.83
N VAL A 51 -20.74 19.76 -23.53
CA VAL A 51 -19.84 20.86 -23.18
C VAL A 51 -20.55 22.21 -23.34
N VAL A 52 -21.22 22.42 -24.46
CA VAL A 52 -21.98 23.66 -24.74
C VAL A 52 -23.12 23.80 -23.72
N THR A 53 -23.93 22.76 -23.54
CA THR A 53 -25.07 22.79 -22.61
C THR A 53 -24.63 23.08 -21.17
N SER A 54 -23.55 22.43 -20.71
CA SER A 54 -23.01 22.65 -19.35
C SER A 54 -22.51 24.08 -19.14
N SER A 55 -22.07 24.76 -20.21
CA SER A 55 -21.69 26.17 -20.15
C SER A 55 -22.90 27.09 -20.08
N GLN A 56 -23.96 26.80 -20.85
CA GLN A 56 -25.20 27.58 -20.90
C GLN A 56 -26.00 27.49 -19.59
N GLU A 57 -26.07 26.31 -18.97
CA GLU A 57 -26.77 26.10 -17.68
C GLU A 57 -26.23 27.04 -16.58
N ARG A 58 -24.93 27.36 -16.62
CA ARG A 58 -24.31 28.28 -15.65
C ARG A 58 -24.67 29.74 -15.87
N TYR A 59 -25.11 30.10 -17.07
CA TYR A 59 -25.53 31.45 -17.41
C TYR A 59 -27.01 31.71 -17.17
N GLY A 60 -27.79 30.70 -16.76
CA GLY A 60 -29.23 30.85 -16.50
C GLY A 60 -30.06 31.19 -17.74
N ASN A 61 -29.46 31.19 -18.93
CA ASN A 61 -30.15 31.40 -20.19
C ASN A 61 -30.79 30.08 -20.63
N GLN A 62 -31.97 29.77 -20.09
CA GLN A 62 -32.87 28.81 -20.73
C GLN A 62 -33.44 29.48 -21.98
N GLN A 63 -32.71 29.39 -23.09
CA GLN A 63 -33.23 29.85 -24.37
C GLN A 63 -34.33 28.87 -24.81
N GLU A 64 -35.53 29.41 -25.09
CA GLU A 64 -36.68 28.63 -25.55
C GLU A 64 -36.28 27.77 -26.76
N GLN A 65 -36.45 26.45 -26.62
CA GLN A 65 -36.11 25.48 -27.66
C GLN A 65 -37.03 25.68 -28.87
N SER A 66 -36.60 26.52 -29.80
CA SER A 66 -37.27 26.67 -31.09
C SER A 66 -37.12 25.38 -31.91
N SER A 67 -38.14 25.08 -32.71
CA SER A 67 -38.27 23.86 -33.51
C SER A 67 -37.31 23.85 -34.72
N GLN A 68 -36.00 23.87 -34.48
CA GLN A 68 -34.99 23.68 -35.50
C GLN A 68 -34.80 22.18 -35.85
N THR A 69 -34.38 21.91 -37.08
CA THR A 69 -34.00 20.55 -37.52
C THR A 69 -32.68 20.12 -36.87
N ASN A 70 -32.48 18.81 -36.68
CA ASN A 70 -31.28 18.26 -36.02
C ASN A 70 -29.96 18.70 -36.68
N GLN A 71 -29.91 18.81 -38.02
CA GLN A 71 -28.70 19.24 -38.74
C GLN A 71 -28.37 20.71 -38.49
N SER A 72 -29.36 21.61 -38.54
CA SER A 72 -29.13 23.03 -38.25
C SER A 72 -28.62 23.24 -36.83
N ARG A 73 -29.17 22.49 -35.86
CA ARG A 73 -28.73 22.54 -34.46
C ARG A 73 -27.29 22.05 -34.28
N GLN A 74 -26.85 21.01 -34.98
CA GLN A 74 -25.47 20.53 -34.90
C GLN A 74 -24.45 21.57 -35.40
N VAL A 75 -24.77 22.26 -36.51
CA VAL A 75 -23.90 23.32 -37.04
C VAL A 75 -23.80 24.49 -36.05
N GLU A 76 -24.92 24.87 -35.43
CA GLU A 76 -24.97 25.92 -34.41
C GLU A 76 -24.18 25.54 -33.16
N LEU A 77 -24.35 24.33 -32.64
CA LEU A 77 -23.59 23.81 -31.49
C LEU A 77 -22.08 23.80 -31.75
N LYS A 78 -21.64 23.43 -32.95
CA LYS A 78 -20.21 23.44 -33.28
C LYS A 78 -19.64 24.86 -33.29
N LYS A 79 -20.40 25.81 -33.86
CA LYS A 79 -20.03 27.23 -33.84
C LYS A 79 -19.99 27.77 -32.40
N GLU A 80 -20.93 27.39 -31.54
CA GLU A 80 -20.91 27.78 -30.13
C GLU A 80 -19.71 27.18 -29.39
N PHE A 81 -19.40 25.92 -29.63
CA PHE A 81 -18.23 25.25 -29.08
C PHE A 81 -16.92 25.94 -29.47
N ASP A 82 -16.77 26.32 -30.74
CA ASP A 82 -15.59 27.04 -31.23
C ASP A 82 -15.44 28.39 -30.54
N ASN A 83 -16.56 29.08 -30.27
CA ASN A 83 -16.59 30.38 -29.60
C ASN A 83 -16.53 30.30 -28.06
N LEU A 84 -16.58 29.10 -27.47
CA LEU A 84 -16.57 28.93 -26.02
C LEU A 84 -15.22 29.34 -25.42
N SER A 85 -15.18 30.29 -24.49
CA SER A 85 -13.90 30.68 -23.85
C SER A 85 -13.22 29.49 -23.16
N LEU A 86 -11.90 29.50 -23.05
CA LEU A 86 -11.15 28.42 -22.36
C LEU A 86 -11.61 28.18 -20.92
N TYR A 87 -12.02 29.23 -20.21
CA TYR A 87 -12.53 29.11 -18.84
C TYR A 87 -13.76 28.20 -18.76
N PHE A 88 -14.76 28.42 -19.63
CA PHE A 88 -15.97 27.61 -19.66
C PHE A 88 -15.71 26.22 -20.21
N PHE A 89 -14.89 26.12 -21.26
CA PHE A 89 -14.48 24.84 -21.80
C PHE A 89 -13.84 23.96 -20.71
N LYS A 90 -12.86 24.49 -19.97
CA LYS A 90 -12.23 23.80 -18.84
C LYS A 90 -13.23 23.33 -17.79
N SER A 91 -14.17 24.21 -17.41
CA SER A 91 -15.16 23.84 -16.40
C SER A 91 -16.14 22.77 -16.89
N ALA A 92 -16.47 22.79 -18.19
CA ALA A 92 -17.24 21.73 -18.82
C ALA A 92 -16.47 20.41 -18.91
N ILE A 93 -15.17 20.44 -19.21
CA ILE A 93 -14.28 19.27 -19.13
C ILE A 93 -14.33 18.67 -17.74
N ARG A 94 -14.25 19.48 -16.68
CA ARG A 94 -14.35 18.98 -15.30
C ARG A 94 -15.69 18.28 -15.02
N GLY A 95 -16.79 18.90 -15.42
CA GLY A 95 -18.11 18.27 -15.33
C GLY A 95 -18.21 16.99 -16.17
N TYR A 96 -17.53 16.93 -17.31
CA TYR A 96 -17.42 15.73 -18.12
C TYR A 96 -16.66 14.62 -17.37
N PHE A 97 -15.53 14.94 -16.72
CA PHE A 97 -14.82 14.01 -15.85
C PHE A 97 -15.72 13.46 -14.73
N ASP A 98 -16.44 14.34 -14.04
CA ASP A 98 -17.31 13.92 -12.93
C ASP A 98 -18.46 13.00 -13.37
N ARG A 99 -18.98 13.17 -14.60
CA ARG A 99 -20.11 12.40 -15.14
C ARG A 99 -19.68 11.12 -15.85
N HIS A 100 -18.60 11.17 -16.62
CA HIS A 100 -18.25 10.12 -17.58
C HIS A 100 -16.97 9.39 -17.24
N VAL A 101 -16.11 9.96 -16.37
CA VAL A 101 -14.87 9.31 -15.98
C VAL A 101 -15.08 8.59 -14.65
N PRO A 102 -14.94 7.25 -14.61
CA PRO A 102 -15.04 6.51 -13.37
C PRO A 102 -14.10 7.11 -12.33
N LYS A 103 -14.60 7.35 -11.11
CA LYS A 103 -13.84 8.08 -10.07
C LYS A 103 -12.43 7.51 -9.92
N ASP A 104 -12.26 6.20 -9.97
CA ASP A 104 -10.99 5.47 -9.89
C ASP A 104 -10.00 5.66 -11.07
N ARG A 105 -10.43 6.17 -12.24
CA ARG A 105 -9.58 6.53 -13.40
C ARG A 105 -9.09 7.97 -13.38
N CYS A 106 -9.69 8.78 -12.51
CA CYS A 106 -9.73 10.20 -12.77
C CYS A 106 -8.37 10.86 -12.62
N ILE A 107 -7.48 10.41 -11.72
CA ILE A 107 -6.27 11.16 -11.37
C ILE A 107 -5.32 11.32 -12.57
N GLN A 108 -4.82 10.24 -13.16
CA GLN A 108 -3.80 10.32 -14.22
C GLN A 108 -4.35 10.95 -15.51
N ILE A 109 -5.59 10.60 -15.88
CA ILE A 109 -6.25 11.14 -17.08
C ILE A 109 -6.56 12.63 -16.89
N PHE A 110 -7.03 13.00 -15.70
CA PHE A 110 -7.26 14.40 -15.34
C PHE A 110 -5.95 15.18 -15.34
N GLU A 111 -4.87 14.66 -14.76
CA GLU A 111 -3.56 15.32 -14.77
C GLU A 111 -3.03 15.53 -16.20
N ASP A 112 -3.10 14.50 -17.06
CA ASP A 112 -2.62 14.61 -18.45
C ASP A 112 -3.48 15.59 -19.26
N VAL A 113 -4.81 15.53 -19.14
CA VAL A 113 -5.72 16.47 -19.81
C VAL A 113 -5.59 17.89 -19.28
N ILE A 114 -5.48 18.07 -17.96
CA ILE A 114 -5.39 19.39 -17.32
C ILE A 114 -4.03 20.04 -17.57
N SER A 115 -2.96 19.26 -17.76
CA SER A 115 -1.62 19.78 -18.09
C SER A 115 -1.56 20.59 -19.39
N VAL A 116 -2.55 20.43 -20.27
CA VAL A 116 -2.67 21.20 -21.52
C VAL A 116 -3.05 22.66 -21.24
N PHE A 117 -3.72 22.95 -20.11
CA PHE A 117 -4.09 24.31 -19.73
C PHE A 117 -2.89 25.05 -19.13
N PRO A 118 -2.56 26.26 -19.61
CA PRO A 118 -1.38 26.99 -19.15
C PRO A 118 -1.50 27.46 -17.69
N ASN A 119 -0.41 27.31 -16.93
CA ASN A 119 -0.16 27.92 -15.61
C ASN A 119 -1.07 27.51 -14.44
N GLU A 120 -1.60 26.29 -14.41
CA GLU A 120 -2.49 25.86 -13.32
C GLU A 120 -2.09 24.56 -12.62
N GLN A 121 -2.19 24.57 -11.29
CA GLN A 121 -2.08 23.40 -10.41
C GLN A 121 -3.47 23.10 -9.83
N GLU A 122 -4.29 22.32 -10.54
CA GLU A 122 -5.57 21.83 -9.98
C GLU A 122 -5.39 20.49 -9.27
N LYS A 123 -6.19 20.27 -8.21
CA LYS A 123 -6.25 18.99 -7.50
C LYS A 123 -7.21 18.03 -8.22
N PRO A 124 -6.82 16.76 -8.45
CA PRO A 124 -7.70 15.75 -9.04
C PRO A 124 -8.85 15.39 -8.09
N PRO A 125 -9.98 14.87 -8.61
CA PRO A 125 -11.14 14.50 -7.78
C PRO A 125 -10.84 13.30 -6.88
N GLU A 126 -11.55 13.20 -5.75
CA GLU A 126 -11.34 12.15 -4.74
C GLU A 126 -11.78 10.77 -5.23
N THR A 127 -10.84 9.82 -5.25
CA THR A 127 -11.04 8.45 -5.74
C THR A 127 -10.79 7.43 -4.62
N LYS A 128 -11.37 6.23 -4.71
CA LYS A 128 -11.05 5.15 -3.78
C LYS A 128 -9.55 4.83 -3.91
N ARG A 129 -8.82 5.13 -2.84
CA ARG A 129 -7.37 5.00 -2.77
C ARG A 129 -6.88 3.63 -3.25
N ASN A 130 -5.97 3.60 -4.21
CA ASN A 130 -5.38 2.34 -4.68
C ASN A 130 -4.49 1.77 -3.54
N PRO A 131 -4.66 0.49 -3.13
CA PRO A 131 -3.82 -0.11 -2.09
C PRO A 131 -2.32 -0.14 -2.45
N ARG A 132 -1.96 -0.01 -3.73
CA ARG A 132 -0.59 0.02 -4.27
C ARG A 132 -0.09 1.44 -4.57
N GLU A 133 -0.84 2.48 -4.23
CA GLU A 133 -0.41 3.88 -4.40
C GLU A 133 0.86 4.18 -3.60
N LYS A 134 1.01 3.56 -2.42
CA LYS A 134 2.23 3.73 -1.63
C LYS A 134 3.41 2.99 -2.28
N PRO A 135 4.53 3.68 -2.52
CA PRO A 135 5.73 3.07 -3.07
C PRO A 135 6.28 2.02 -2.10
N ALA A 136 6.65 0.85 -2.61
CA ALA A 136 7.27 -0.19 -1.78
C ALA A 136 8.78 0.00 -1.59
N THR A 137 9.39 0.81 -2.44
CA THR A 137 10.81 1.17 -2.37
C THR A 137 10.98 2.65 -2.70
N PRO A 138 12.02 3.34 -2.17
CA PRO A 138 12.28 4.74 -2.50
C PRO A 138 12.71 4.97 -3.96
N PHE A 139 13.09 3.91 -4.68
CA PHE A 139 13.50 3.97 -6.10
C PHE A 139 12.33 3.76 -7.07
N SER A 140 11.20 3.26 -6.57
CA SER A 140 9.98 3.05 -7.36
C SER A 140 9.33 4.36 -7.80
N ILE A 141 9.55 5.46 -7.07
CA ILE A 141 9.06 6.79 -7.45
C ILE A 141 9.96 7.34 -8.54
N SER A 142 9.38 7.75 -9.68
CA SER A 142 10.15 8.43 -10.73
C SER A 142 10.66 9.78 -10.23
N ARG A 143 11.95 10.05 -10.46
CA ARG A 143 12.61 11.33 -10.16
C ARG A 143 12.79 12.20 -11.41
N ALA A 144 12.19 11.81 -12.53
CA ALA A 144 12.19 12.61 -13.73
C ALA A 144 11.46 13.94 -13.50
N ALA A 145 11.88 14.99 -14.21
CA ALA A 145 11.22 16.28 -14.15
C ALA A 145 9.72 16.16 -14.52
N PRO A 146 8.83 16.99 -13.97
CA PRO A 146 7.43 17.03 -14.38
C PRO A 146 7.29 17.17 -15.91
N GLY A 147 6.47 16.32 -16.52
CA GLY A 147 6.32 16.22 -17.98
C GLY A 147 7.33 15.29 -18.68
N SER A 148 8.42 14.90 -18.02
CA SER A 148 9.40 13.93 -18.51
C SER A 148 9.21 12.52 -17.93
N VAL A 149 8.26 12.34 -17.02
CA VAL A 149 7.92 11.04 -16.45
C VAL A 149 7.34 10.14 -17.54
N MET A 150 7.94 8.96 -17.71
CA MET A 150 7.45 7.98 -18.68
C MET A 150 6.13 7.37 -18.21
N SER A 151 5.15 7.31 -19.12
CA SER A 151 3.91 6.57 -18.88
C SER A 151 4.19 5.07 -18.72
N ASN A 152 3.28 4.34 -18.05
CA ASN A 152 3.42 2.90 -17.86
C ASN A 152 3.59 2.14 -19.18
N ALA A 153 2.90 2.59 -20.25
CA ALA A 153 3.06 2.01 -21.58
C ALA A 153 4.48 2.27 -22.12
N LYS A 154 4.97 3.51 -22.05
CA LYS A 154 6.33 3.87 -22.49
C LYS A 154 7.41 3.09 -21.73
N LEU A 155 7.22 2.80 -20.44
CA LEU A 155 8.15 1.97 -19.66
C LEU A 155 8.25 0.54 -20.22
N ILE A 156 7.11 -0.07 -20.56
CA ILE A 156 7.08 -1.42 -21.16
C ILE A 156 7.66 -1.38 -22.57
N ASP A 157 7.35 -0.35 -23.36
CA ASP A 157 7.88 -0.21 -24.72
C ASP A 157 9.41 -0.03 -24.70
N ALA A 158 9.93 0.77 -23.76
CA ALA A 158 11.38 0.93 -23.57
C ALA A 158 12.07 -0.38 -23.16
N LEU A 159 11.43 -1.16 -22.27
CA LEU A 159 11.90 -2.50 -21.93
C LEU A 159 11.95 -3.41 -23.17
N ALA A 160 10.87 -3.41 -23.95
CA ALA A 160 10.74 -4.26 -25.12
C ALA A 160 11.81 -3.95 -26.17
N VAL A 161 12.01 -2.67 -26.48
CA VAL A 161 13.05 -2.20 -27.41
C VAL A 161 14.45 -2.54 -26.89
N ALA A 162 14.74 -2.31 -25.61
CA ALA A 162 16.07 -2.55 -25.06
C ALA A 162 16.48 -4.03 -25.01
N THR A 163 15.51 -4.94 -25.11
CA THR A 163 15.72 -6.39 -24.92
C THR A 163 15.36 -7.22 -26.15
N ASP A 164 15.04 -6.56 -27.27
CA ASP A 164 14.56 -7.21 -28.50
C ASP A 164 13.37 -8.15 -28.22
N MET A 165 12.46 -7.69 -27.35
CA MET A 165 11.36 -8.49 -26.83
C MET A 165 10.28 -8.71 -27.90
N GLU A 166 9.80 -9.95 -28.02
CA GLU A 166 8.66 -10.26 -28.87
C GLU A 166 7.41 -9.45 -28.41
N PRO A 167 6.62 -8.87 -29.33
CA PRO A 167 5.42 -8.10 -29.00
C PRO A 167 4.45 -8.84 -28.07
N ARG A 168 4.32 -10.16 -28.26
CA ARG A 168 3.47 -11.02 -27.43
C ARG A 168 3.92 -11.03 -25.96
N THR A 169 5.23 -11.02 -25.71
CA THR A 169 5.78 -10.97 -24.35
C THR A 169 5.50 -9.63 -23.69
N ALA A 170 5.61 -8.52 -24.42
CA ALA A 170 5.26 -7.20 -23.90
C ALA A 170 3.76 -7.09 -23.53
N ILE A 171 2.87 -7.67 -24.37
CA ILE A 171 1.43 -7.78 -24.07
C ILE A 171 1.19 -8.61 -22.80
N MET A 172 1.90 -9.74 -22.65
CA MET A 172 1.78 -10.59 -21.47
C MET A 172 2.25 -9.87 -20.19
N ILE A 173 3.38 -9.15 -20.24
CA ILE A 173 3.88 -8.37 -19.11
C ILE A 173 2.85 -7.30 -18.71
N ARG A 174 2.29 -6.57 -19.69
CA ARG A 174 1.23 -5.59 -19.45
C ARG A 174 0.03 -6.23 -18.75
N GLY A 175 -0.45 -7.36 -19.25
CA GLY A 175 -1.57 -8.09 -18.66
C GLY A 175 -1.28 -8.56 -17.23
N GLN A 176 -0.11 -9.16 -17.00
CA GLN A 176 0.31 -9.65 -15.69
C GLN A 176 0.41 -8.53 -14.63
N ILE A 177 1.03 -7.40 -14.98
CA ILE A 177 1.14 -6.24 -14.08
C ILE A 177 -0.25 -5.74 -13.70
N THR A 178 -1.12 -5.57 -14.69
CA THR A 178 -2.49 -5.10 -14.51
C THR A 178 -3.30 -6.08 -13.65
N TRP A 179 -3.17 -7.38 -13.91
CA TRP A 179 -3.82 -8.43 -13.15
C TRP A 179 -3.35 -8.46 -11.69
N CYS A 180 -2.05 -8.27 -11.45
CA CYS A 180 -1.50 -8.20 -10.09
C CYS A 180 -2.02 -7.00 -9.30
N ASP A 181 -2.22 -5.85 -9.95
CA ASP A 181 -2.86 -4.67 -9.33
C ASP A 181 -4.36 -4.89 -9.12
N SER A 182 -5.02 -5.69 -9.97
CA SER A 182 -6.45 -5.99 -9.87
C SER A 182 -6.82 -6.77 -8.61
N ASN A 183 -5.85 -7.50 -8.02
CA ASN A 183 -6.11 -8.41 -6.92
C ASN A 183 -6.22 -7.67 -5.58
N ARG A 184 -7.40 -7.71 -4.96
CA ARG A 184 -7.64 -7.19 -3.60
C ARG A 184 -8.50 -8.16 -2.79
N GLY A 185 -7.92 -8.74 -1.73
CA GLY A 185 -8.65 -9.39 -0.65
C GLY A 185 -9.72 -10.41 -1.09
N GLY A 186 -9.39 -11.27 -2.07
CA GLY A 186 -10.30 -12.34 -2.53
C GLY A 186 -11.12 -12.04 -3.79
N LYS A 187 -11.01 -10.84 -4.37
CA LYS A 187 -11.55 -10.54 -5.71
C LYS A 187 -10.40 -10.23 -6.67
N SER A 188 -10.00 -11.20 -7.47
CA SER A 188 -9.03 -11.03 -8.55
C SER A 188 -9.73 -10.74 -9.88
N GLY A 189 -9.11 -9.94 -10.73
CA GLY A 189 -9.54 -9.84 -12.12
C GLY A 189 -9.31 -11.16 -12.87
N MET A 190 -9.99 -11.32 -14.00
CA MET A 190 -9.74 -12.37 -14.97
C MET A 190 -8.77 -11.84 -16.03
N LEU A 191 -7.66 -12.53 -16.24
CA LEU A 191 -6.64 -12.18 -17.22
C LEU A 191 -6.85 -12.99 -18.51
N ASP A 192 -7.06 -12.30 -19.62
CA ASP A 192 -6.89 -12.86 -20.96
C ASP A 192 -5.40 -12.75 -21.35
N LEU A 193 -4.71 -13.89 -21.35
CA LEU A 193 -3.29 -13.98 -21.66
C LEU A 193 -2.97 -13.64 -23.13
N CYS A 194 -3.91 -13.81 -24.05
CA CYS A 194 -3.70 -13.54 -25.47
C CYS A 194 -3.83 -12.04 -25.75
N ALA A 195 -4.83 -11.39 -25.15
CA ALA A 195 -5.07 -9.96 -25.35
C ALA A 195 -4.33 -9.06 -24.35
N GLY A 196 -3.79 -9.62 -23.26
CA GLY A 196 -3.23 -8.85 -22.14
C GLY A 196 -4.29 -7.99 -21.43
N LEU A 197 -5.58 -8.35 -21.59
CA LEU A 197 -6.71 -7.64 -21.02
C LEU A 197 -7.08 -8.26 -19.67
N VAL A 198 -7.46 -7.40 -18.73
CA VAL A 198 -7.88 -7.82 -17.40
C VAL A 198 -9.27 -7.30 -17.15
N SER A 199 -10.21 -8.16 -16.78
CA SER A 199 -11.59 -7.76 -16.45
C SER A 199 -11.91 -8.04 -14.99
N GLY A 200 -12.73 -7.19 -14.36
CA GLY A 200 -13.19 -7.35 -12.98
C GLY A 200 -12.20 -6.86 -11.91
N GLY A 201 -11.93 -7.68 -10.90
CA GLY A 201 -11.00 -7.36 -9.80
C GLY A 201 -11.45 -6.20 -8.91
N ARG A 202 -10.48 -5.42 -8.39
CA ARG A 202 -10.73 -4.30 -7.48
C ARG A 202 -11.63 -3.20 -8.05
N LEU A 203 -11.69 -3.10 -9.38
CA LEU A 203 -12.45 -2.09 -10.10
C LEU A 203 -13.83 -2.59 -10.54
N GLY A 204 -14.05 -3.91 -10.61
CA GLY A 204 -15.30 -4.50 -11.08
C GLY A 204 -15.58 -4.26 -12.57
N ARG A 205 -14.57 -3.82 -13.35
CA ARG A 205 -14.63 -3.53 -14.80
C ARG A 205 -13.31 -3.93 -15.46
N ASP A 206 -13.19 -3.71 -16.75
CA ASP A 206 -11.90 -3.85 -17.45
C ASP A 206 -10.85 -2.93 -16.83
N HIS A 207 -9.77 -3.54 -16.38
CA HIS A 207 -8.63 -2.94 -15.73
C HIS A 207 -7.58 -2.68 -16.79
N MET A 208 -7.18 -1.41 -16.93
CA MET A 208 -6.18 -0.97 -17.89
C MET A 208 -4.85 -0.71 -17.20
N LEU A 209 -3.74 -0.77 -17.96
CA LEU A 209 -2.41 -0.44 -17.44
C LEU A 209 -2.32 1.00 -16.89
N ALA A 210 -3.12 1.92 -17.43
CA ALA A 210 -3.20 3.31 -16.95
C ALA A 210 -3.86 3.43 -15.57
N ASP A 211 -4.62 2.43 -15.12
CA ASP A 211 -5.22 2.39 -13.79
C ASP A 211 -4.21 1.96 -12.70
N VAL A 212 -3.01 1.51 -13.11
CA VAL A 212 -1.98 0.96 -12.23
C VAL A 212 -1.01 2.08 -11.78
N PRO A 213 -0.71 2.23 -10.48
CA PRO A 213 0.24 3.24 -10.01
C PRO A 213 1.62 3.04 -10.65
N ASN A 214 2.23 4.14 -11.12
CA ASN A 214 3.50 4.08 -11.84
C ASN A 214 4.62 3.43 -11.01
N ASN A 215 4.67 3.72 -9.70
CA ASN A 215 5.60 3.10 -8.76
C ASN A 215 5.45 1.57 -8.73
N PHE A 216 4.21 1.07 -8.77
CA PHE A 216 3.95 -0.38 -8.78
C PHE A 216 4.38 -1.01 -10.12
N VAL A 217 4.15 -0.34 -11.25
CA VAL A 217 4.65 -0.80 -12.55
C VAL A 217 6.17 -0.86 -12.55
N ARG A 218 6.84 0.17 -12.05
CA ARG A 218 8.31 0.23 -11.93
C ARG A 218 8.85 -0.92 -11.06
N ASP A 219 8.23 -1.21 -9.92
CA ASP A 219 8.60 -2.35 -9.07
C ASP A 219 8.48 -3.69 -9.84
N ARG A 220 7.39 -3.88 -10.58
CA ARG A 220 7.15 -5.12 -11.36
C ARG A 220 8.10 -5.28 -12.54
N LEU A 221 8.46 -4.19 -13.21
CA LEU A 221 9.44 -4.25 -14.28
C LEU A 221 10.84 -4.56 -13.74
N MET A 222 11.24 -3.96 -12.61
CA MET A 222 12.52 -4.31 -11.98
C MET A 222 12.55 -5.79 -11.55
N ASP A 223 11.46 -6.28 -10.94
CA ASP A 223 11.30 -7.71 -10.59
C ASP A 223 11.47 -8.62 -11.81
N TYR A 224 10.76 -8.32 -12.92
CA TYR A 224 10.91 -9.05 -14.17
C TYR A 224 12.34 -9.01 -14.72
N ILE A 225 12.97 -7.83 -14.72
CA ILE A 225 14.35 -7.67 -15.22
C ILE A 225 15.33 -8.52 -14.42
N VAL A 226 15.23 -8.53 -13.10
CA VAL A 226 16.22 -9.24 -12.28
C VAL A 226 15.95 -10.75 -12.27
N THR A 227 14.69 -11.18 -12.36
CA THR A 227 14.30 -12.59 -12.18
C THR A 227 14.09 -13.38 -13.47
N GLN A 228 13.67 -12.75 -14.57
CA GLN A 228 13.24 -13.45 -15.80
C GLN A 228 14.11 -13.15 -17.02
N LEU A 229 14.81 -12.01 -17.07
CA LEU A 229 15.67 -11.67 -18.19
C LEU A 229 17.04 -12.35 -18.10
N GLU A 230 17.64 -12.60 -19.27
CA GLU A 230 19.01 -13.09 -19.41
C GLU A 230 20.02 -12.03 -18.96
N ASP A 231 21.13 -12.45 -18.33
CA ASP A 231 22.09 -11.55 -17.67
C ASP A 231 22.68 -10.49 -18.61
N ASP A 232 22.89 -10.81 -19.89
CA ASP A 232 23.41 -9.90 -20.91
C ASP A 232 22.41 -8.80 -21.32
N LYS A 233 21.12 -8.98 -21.00
CA LYS A 233 20.04 -8.01 -21.28
C LYS A 233 19.69 -7.15 -20.07
N LYS A 234 19.99 -7.60 -18.85
CA LYS A 234 19.59 -6.91 -17.60
C LYS A 234 20.06 -5.47 -17.53
N GLU A 235 21.35 -5.23 -17.75
CA GLU A 235 21.92 -3.87 -17.64
C GLU A 235 21.37 -2.91 -18.69
N ARG A 236 21.14 -3.39 -19.92
CA ARG A 236 20.51 -2.59 -20.98
C ARG A 236 19.06 -2.25 -20.63
N ALA A 237 18.30 -3.24 -20.15
CA ALA A 237 16.92 -3.07 -19.71
C ALA A 237 16.79 -2.07 -18.55
N LYS A 238 17.59 -2.23 -17.49
CA LYS A 238 17.58 -1.33 -16.32
C LYS A 238 17.79 0.13 -16.75
N LYS A 239 18.82 0.38 -17.58
CA LYS A 239 19.14 1.73 -18.06
C LYS A 239 18.05 2.33 -18.94
N ALA A 240 17.41 1.53 -19.78
CA ALA A 240 16.35 2.01 -20.66
C ALA A 240 15.05 2.36 -19.93
N VAL A 241 14.67 1.57 -18.91
CA VAL A 241 13.41 1.73 -18.17
C VAL A 241 13.54 2.78 -17.06
N PHE A 242 14.71 2.90 -16.44
CA PHE A 242 14.94 3.74 -15.26
C PHE A 242 16.01 4.80 -15.53
N LEU A 243 15.81 5.60 -16.57
CA LEU A 243 16.72 6.69 -16.99
C LEU A 243 16.96 7.74 -15.90
N ASP A 244 16.07 7.82 -14.91
CA ASP A 244 16.13 8.74 -13.79
C ASP A 244 17.03 8.27 -12.63
N LEU A 245 17.60 7.06 -12.71
CA LEU A 245 18.43 6.47 -11.66
C LEU A 245 19.88 6.27 -12.11
N SER A 246 20.83 6.46 -11.19
CA SER A 246 22.24 6.15 -11.42
C SER A 246 22.51 4.63 -11.34
N ALA A 247 23.65 4.18 -11.88
CA ALA A 247 24.03 2.77 -11.84
C ALA A 247 24.07 2.19 -10.41
N ALA A 248 24.58 2.95 -9.43
CA ALA A 248 24.60 2.51 -8.04
C ALA A 248 23.19 2.35 -7.45
N GLU A 249 22.28 3.24 -7.81
CA GLU A 249 20.89 3.18 -7.36
C GLU A 249 20.12 2.03 -8.02
N LEU A 250 20.42 1.71 -9.28
CA LEU A 250 19.85 0.55 -9.97
C LEU A 250 20.23 -0.76 -9.28
N GLU A 251 21.47 -0.88 -8.81
CA GLU A 251 21.93 -2.04 -8.04
C GLU A 251 21.23 -2.12 -6.67
N GLN A 252 21.12 -1.00 -5.95
CA GLN A 252 20.38 -0.96 -4.68
C GLN A 252 18.90 -1.32 -4.87
N TYR A 253 18.28 -0.81 -5.94
CA TYR A 253 16.88 -1.09 -6.26
C TYR A 253 16.69 -2.58 -6.60
N SER A 254 17.58 -3.15 -7.41
CA SER A 254 17.57 -4.58 -7.75
C SER A 254 17.68 -5.45 -6.49
N ALA A 255 18.59 -5.12 -5.57
CA ALA A 255 18.77 -5.84 -4.31
C ALA A 255 17.53 -5.78 -3.41
N LEU A 256 16.88 -4.61 -3.31
CA LEU A 256 15.64 -4.45 -2.52
C LEU A 256 14.48 -5.28 -3.09
N ILE A 257 14.33 -5.31 -4.42
CA ILE A 257 13.32 -6.11 -5.09
C ILE A 257 13.57 -7.60 -4.89
N MET A 258 14.83 -8.06 -5.03
CA MET A 258 15.19 -9.45 -4.79
C MET A 258 14.95 -9.89 -3.34
N LYS A 259 15.35 -9.08 -2.35
CA LYS A 259 15.07 -9.34 -0.93
C LYS A 259 13.57 -9.48 -0.66
N LYS A 260 12.75 -8.68 -1.34
CA LYS A 260 11.28 -8.75 -1.26
C LYS A 260 10.73 -9.99 -1.97
N ALA A 261 11.27 -10.36 -3.13
CA ALA A 261 10.89 -11.57 -3.85
C ALA A 261 11.21 -12.82 -3.01
N GLU A 262 12.40 -12.89 -2.41
CA GLU A 262 12.80 -13.96 -1.48
C GLU A 262 11.87 -14.07 -0.27
N LYS A 263 11.50 -12.94 0.35
CA LYS A 263 10.54 -12.92 1.46
C LYS A 263 9.16 -13.46 1.05
N ASN A 264 8.79 -13.31 -0.22
CA ASN A 264 7.49 -13.70 -0.76
C ASN A 264 7.51 -15.03 -1.53
N MET A 265 8.67 -15.68 -1.69
CA MET A 265 8.73 -16.99 -2.33
C MET A 265 7.93 -18.00 -1.50
N PRO A 266 7.18 -18.91 -2.15
CA PRO A 266 6.55 -20.02 -1.45
C PRO A 266 7.62 -20.79 -0.69
N LYS A 267 7.50 -20.85 0.64
CA LYS A 267 8.41 -21.64 1.45
C LYS A 267 8.31 -23.10 1.04
N THR A 268 9.44 -23.77 0.92
CA THR A 268 9.40 -25.22 0.63
C THR A 268 8.79 -25.95 1.82
N ARG A 269 8.27 -27.16 1.56
CA ARG A 269 7.72 -28.02 2.61
C ARG A 269 8.72 -28.25 3.74
N GLU A 270 10.00 -28.43 3.40
CA GLU A 270 11.10 -28.62 4.35
C GLU A 270 11.35 -27.38 5.20
N GLN A 271 11.30 -26.18 4.61
CA GLN A 271 11.42 -24.91 5.35
C GLN A 271 10.26 -24.72 6.32
N MET A 272 9.04 -25.01 5.89
CA MET A 272 7.85 -24.96 6.76
C MET A 272 7.98 -25.95 7.93
N ILE A 273 8.40 -27.19 7.66
CA ILE A 273 8.61 -28.20 8.70
C ILE A 273 9.70 -27.78 9.68
N SER A 274 10.85 -27.31 9.18
CA SER A 274 11.97 -26.87 10.01
C SER A 274 11.58 -25.71 10.92
N ARG A 275 10.79 -24.74 10.43
CA ARG A 275 10.30 -23.63 11.26
C ARG A 275 9.44 -24.08 12.43
N ILE A 276 8.61 -25.11 12.23
CA ILE A 276 7.67 -25.57 13.24
C ILE A 276 8.30 -26.62 14.16
N ALA A 277 8.94 -27.64 13.61
CA ALA A 277 9.44 -28.80 14.33
C ALA A 277 10.96 -28.79 14.57
N GLY A 278 11.69 -27.85 13.96
CA GLY A 278 13.16 -27.85 13.96
C GLY A 278 13.69 -29.13 13.30
N ASN A 279 14.72 -29.72 13.91
CA ASN A 279 15.33 -30.97 13.45
C ASN A 279 14.59 -32.23 13.92
N LYS A 280 13.38 -32.10 14.48
CA LYS A 280 12.66 -33.24 15.05
C LYS A 280 12.07 -34.10 13.92
N PRO A 281 12.33 -35.42 13.90
CA PRO A 281 11.75 -36.29 12.89
C PRO A 281 10.23 -36.41 13.09
N LEU A 282 9.47 -36.22 12.01
CA LEU A 282 8.02 -36.42 11.97
C LEU A 282 7.72 -37.83 11.46
N ARG A 283 6.96 -38.61 12.23
CA ARG A 283 6.79 -40.06 11.98
C ARG A 283 5.53 -40.41 11.20
N THR A 284 4.53 -39.51 11.19
CA THR A 284 3.21 -39.79 10.61
C THR A 284 2.74 -38.65 9.72
N ASN A 285 1.94 -38.97 8.70
CA ASN A 285 1.34 -37.96 7.83
C ASN A 285 0.43 -36.99 8.62
N SER A 286 -0.24 -37.46 9.67
CA SER A 286 -1.05 -36.60 10.53
C SER A 286 -0.20 -35.56 11.27
N GLU A 287 0.98 -35.94 11.77
CA GLU A 287 1.91 -34.96 12.36
C GLU A 287 2.43 -33.95 11.33
N ILE A 288 2.74 -34.41 10.12
CA ILE A 288 3.18 -33.52 9.04
C ILE A 288 2.08 -32.52 8.68
N ASN A 289 0.84 -32.97 8.53
CA ASN A 289 -0.27 -32.08 8.20
C ASN A 289 -0.49 -31.03 9.30
N ARG A 290 -0.48 -31.43 10.59
CA ARG A 290 -0.59 -30.48 11.70
C ARG A 290 0.54 -29.44 11.72
N VAL A 291 1.73 -29.83 11.29
CA VAL A 291 2.87 -28.93 11.15
C VAL A 291 2.65 -27.94 10.02
N LEU A 292 2.17 -28.40 8.87
CA LEU A 292 1.84 -27.53 7.73
C LEU A 292 0.69 -26.57 8.07
N ASP A 293 -0.39 -27.05 8.67
CA ASP A 293 -1.52 -26.22 9.12
C ASP A 293 -1.06 -25.11 10.08
N GLN A 294 -0.11 -25.42 10.98
CA GLN A 294 0.47 -24.44 11.89
C GLN A 294 1.35 -23.43 11.16
N ALA A 295 2.13 -23.86 10.16
CA ALA A 295 2.93 -22.97 9.34
C ALA A 295 2.05 -21.99 8.57
N ASP A 296 0.96 -22.45 7.97
CA ASP A 296 -0.02 -21.63 7.26
C ASP A 296 -0.70 -20.64 8.21
N ALA A 297 -1.13 -21.11 9.40
CA ALA A 297 -1.73 -20.26 10.42
C ALA A 297 -0.80 -19.12 10.83
N MET A 298 0.49 -19.39 11.03
CA MET A 298 1.50 -18.38 11.34
C MET A 298 1.74 -17.39 10.19
N ASP A 299 1.71 -17.85 8.94
CA ASP A 299 1.92 -16.97 7.78
C ASP A 299 0.72 -16.06 7.51
N ALA A 300 -0.48 -16.46 7.93
CA ALA A 300 -1.68 -15.65 7.84
C ALA A 300 -1.80 -14.55 8.93
N VAL A 301 -0.98 -14.59 10.00
CA VAL A 301 -1.03 -13.59 11.09
C VAL A 301 -0.56 -12.23 10.58
N ASP A 302 -1.33 -11.18 10.90
CA ASP A 302 -0.93 -9.79 10.66
C ASP A 302 0.21 -9.41 11.61
N ARG A 303 1.32 -8.96 11.04
CA ARG A 303 2.55 -8.60 11.77
C ARG A 303 2.72 -7.09 11.90
N ASP A 304 1.89 -6.32 11.20
CA ASP A 304 1.96 -4.85 11.17
C ASP A 304 1.05 -4.24 12.26
N VAL A 305 0.52 -5.07 13.16
CA VAL A 305 -0.24 -4.67 14.34
C VAL A 305 0.67 -3.88 15.30
N GLY A 306 0.23 -2.69 15.72
CA GLY A 306 0.96 -1.90 16.70
C GLY A 306 1.08 -2.64 18.03
N LEU A 307 2.29 -2.88 18.51
CA LEU A 307 2.58 -3.63 19.75
C LEU A 307 2.58 -2.76 21.01
N THR A 308 2.03 -1.53 20.94
CA THR A 308 1.94 -0.64 22.09
C THR A 308 1.01 -1.23 23.16
N PRO A 309 1.48 -1.41 24.40
CA PRO A 309 0.65 -1.95 25.47
C PRO A 309 -0.58 -1.08 25.74
N GLN A 310 -1.74 -1.72 25.91
CA GLN A 310 -2.98 -1.07 26.37
C GLN A 310 -3.62 -1.92 27.47
N PRO A 311 -4.03 -1.31 28.60
CA PRO A 311 -4.61 -2.07 29.71
C PRO A 311 -6.01 -2.59 29.39
N GLY A 312 -6.45 -3.61 30.13
CA GLY A 312 -7.86 -4.02 30.17
C GLY A 312 -8.26 -5.15 29.22
N PHE A 313 -7.31 -5.94 28.71
CA PHE A 313 -7.63 -7.12 27.89
C PHE A 313 -7.85 -8.39 28.70
N GLY A 314 -7.45 -8.43 29.97
CA GLY A 314 -7.73 -9.57 30.83
C GLY A 314 -6.87 -9.60 32.09
N ILE A 315 -7.09 -10.63 32.91
CA ILE A 315 -6.29 -10.87 34.10
C ILE A 315 -5.68 -12.26 34.00
N ARG A 316 -4.37 -12.36 34.18
CA ARG A 316 -3.65 -13.64 34.26
C ARG A 316 -4.01 -14.35 35.55
N THR A 317 -4.74 -15.47 35.43
CA THR A 317 -5.11 -16.31 36.57
C THR A 317 -4.23 -17.54 36.69
N TYR A 318 -3.35 -17.59 37.70
CA TYR A 318 -2.39 -18.68 37.90
C TYR A 318 -2.99 -20.02 38.39
N GLY A 319 -4.33 -20.15 38.41
CA GLY A 319 -5.02 -21.39 38.76
C GLY A 319 -5.00 -22.41 37.60
N ARG A 320 -5.62 -22.07 36.46
CA ARG A 320 -5.56 -22.84 35.22
C ARG A 320 -5.65 -21.88 34.00
N PRO A 321 -4.67 -21.89 33.08
CA PRO A 321 -3.43 -22.67 33.13
C PRO A 321 -2.51 -22.19 34.28
N GLY A 322 -1.75 -23.11 34.87
CA GLY A 322 -0.74 -22.78 35.89
C GLY A 322 0.40 -21.92 35.31
N PRO A 323 1.33 -21.42 36.15
CA PRO A 323 2.46 -20.61 35.70
C PRO A 323 3.38 -21.39 34.75
N ILE A 324 4.13 -20.66 33.92
CA ILE A 324 5.22 -21.23 33.14
C ILE A 324 6.32 -21.69 34.09
N ILE A 325 6.69 -22.97 33.99
CA ILE A 325 7.74 -23.59 34.83
C ILE A 325 9.04 -23.87 34.06
N ARG A 326 9.09 -23.54 32.76
CA ARG A 326 10.24 -23.77 31.87
C ARG A 326 10.90 -22.46 31.50
N SER A 327 12.20 -22.47 31.24
CA SER A 327 12.93 -21.25 30.92
C SER A 327 12.36 -20.57 29.67
N VAL A 328 12.14 -19.26 29.79
CA VAL A 328 11.76 -18.37 28.69
C VAL A 328 12.97 -17.85 27.93
N VAL A 329 14.19 -18.12 28.41
CA VAL A 329 15.45 -17.65 27.82
C VAL A 329 15.99 -18.65 26.80
N GLN A 330 16.08 -19.93 27.16
CA GLN A 330 16.66 -20.98 26.32
C GLN A 330 15.68 -22.12 26.03
N PRO A 331 15.55 -22.57 24.77
CA PRO A 331 14.58 -23.60 24.41
C PRO A 331 14.98 -24.95 25.01
N GLY A 332 13.99 -25.69 25.53
CA GLY A 332 14.17 -27.06 26.06
C GLY A 332 14.66 -27.15 27.51
N TRP A 333 14.99 -26.02 28.14
CA TRP A 333 15.38 -25.98 29.55
C TRP A 333 14.16 -26.14 30.46
N LYS A 334 14.19 -27.19 31.29
CA LYS A 334 13.01 -27.62 32.08
C LYS A 334 12.78 -26.79 33.33
N GLU A 335 13.82 -26.14 33.85
CA GLU A 335 13.78 -25.36 35.09
C GLU A 335 13.99 -23.88 34.78
N LEU A 336 13.24 -23.04 35.48
CA LEU A 336 13.47 -21.60 35.50
C LEU A 336 14.77 -21.30 36.25
N THR A 337 15.52 -20.28 35.80
CA THR A 337 16.63 -19.76 36.58
C THR A 337 16.13 -19.07 37.86
N SER A 338 17.03 -18.91 38.83
CA SER A 338 16.75 -18.14 40.05
C SER A 338 16.30 -16.71 39.76
N GLU A 339 16.74 -16.12 38.65
CA GLU A 339 16.31 -14.80 38.19
C GLU A 339 14.87 -14.86 37.67
N GLU A 340 14.56 -15.81 36.79
CA GLU A 340 13.21 -16.01 36.23
C GLU A 340 12.13 -16.29 37.29
N LEU A 341 12.50 -16.95 38.38
CA LEU A 341 11.61 -17.26 39.51
C LEU A 341 11.27 -16.04 40.37
N ARG A 342 12.12 -15.01 40.39
CA ARG A 342 11.96 -13.82 41.24
C ARG A 342 11.19 -12.69 40.57
N LEU A 343 10.90 -12.81 39.28
CA LEU A 343 10.22 -11.77 38.50
C LEU A 343 8.75 -11.65 38.93
N ASP A 344 8.37 -10.46 39.37
CA ASP A 344 6.98 -10.05 39.47
C ASP A 344 6.58 -9.33 38.19
N ILE A 345 5.81 -10.01 37.35
CA ILE A 345 5.30 -9.49 36.08
C ILE A 345 3.85 -8.98 36.17
N GLY A 346 3.28 -8.96 37.37
CA GLY A 346 1.89 -8.58 37.59
C GLY A 346 0.88 -9.56 36.98
N THR A 347 -0.39 -9.15 36.98
CA THR A 347 -1.51 -9.96 36.48
C THR A 347 -2.34 -9.28 35.40
N ASP A 348 -2.17 -7.98 35.17
CA ASP A 348 -2.97 -7.26 34.19
C ASP A 348 -2.42 -7.49 32.78
N ILE A 349 -3.23 -8.08 31.91
CA ILE A 349 -2.85 -8.36 30.54
C ILE A 349 -3.04 -7.08 29.72
N ASP A 350 -1.90 -6.51 29.33
CA ASP A 350 -1.76 -5.22 28.65
C ASP A 350 -1.60 -5.35 27.13
N LEU A 351 -1.85 -6.53 26.57
CA LEU A 351 -1.79 -6.79 25.13
C LEU A 351 -3.00 -7.61 24.70
N ASP A 352 -3.55 -7.26 23.54
CA ASP A 352 -4.68 -7.97 22.95
C ASP A 352 -4.26 -9.27 22.23
N CYS A 353 -5.25 -10.04 21.77
CA CYS A 353 -4.99 -11.32 21.12
C CYS A 353 -4.24 -11.18 19.79
N ASP A 354 -4.48 -10.13 19.00
CA ASP A 354 -3.79 -9.90 17.73
C ASP A 354 -2.33 -9.51 17.97
N GLN A 355 -2.07 -8.64 18.96
CA GLN A 355 -0.72 -8.29 19.40
C GLN A 355 0.06 -9.52 19.87
N ILE A 356 -0.54 -10.38 20.70
CA ILE A 356 0.12 -11.61 21.16
C ILE A 356 0.42 -12.56 20.00
N ARG A 357 -0.50 -12.73 19.03
CA ARG A 357 -0.22 -13.54 17.82
C ARG A 357 0.97 -12.99 17.03
N ALA A 358 1.00 -11.67 16.81
CA ALA A 358 2.10 -11.01 16.12
C ALA A 358 3.42 -11.24 16.84
N MET A 359 3.46 -11.08 18.17
CA MET A 359 4.65 -11.34 18.99
C MET A 359 5.14 -12.79 18.88
N ILE A 360 4.24 -13.79 18.91
CA ILE A 360 4.59 -15.20 18.71
C ILE A 360 5.32 -15.40 17.38
N VAL A 361 4.76 -14.87 16.29
CA VAL A 361 5.31 -15.05 14.95
C VAL A 361 6.64 -14.30 14.79
N LEU A 362 6.75 -13.07 15.31
CA LEU A 362 7.99 -12.30 15.29
C LEU A 362 9.10 -13.00 16.07
N PHE A 363 8.78 -13.50 17.27
CA PHE A 363 9.75 -14.22 18.11
C PHE A 363 10.28 -15.49 17.44
N ILE A 364 9.40 -16.34 16.92
CA ILE A 364 9.78 -17.60 16.25
C ILE A 364 10.63 -17.32 15.00
N ASN A 365 10.27 -16.31 14.21
CA ASN A 365 11.05 -15.96 13.01
C ASN A 365 12.38 -15.28 13.35
N GLY A 366 12.49 -14.60 14.50
CA GLY A 366 13.62 -13.73 14.82
C GLY A 366 14.72 -14.36 15.69
N LYS A 367 14.45 -15.40 16.48
CA LYS A 367 15.38 -15.91 17.52
C LYS A 367 15.90 -17.33 17.28
N GLY A 368 15.64 -17.92 16.12
CA GLY A 368 16.03 -19.30 15.82
C GLY A 368 15.29 -20.35 16.66
N TRP A 369 14.16 -19.99 17.29
CA TRP A 369 13.28 -20.92 18.00
C TRP A 369 12.34 -21.59 17.01
N ALA A 370 12.14 -22.89 17.15
CA ALA A 370 11.05 -23.58 16.46
C ALA A 370 9.72 -23.39 17.22
N ALA A 371 8.58 -23.37 16.51
CA ALA A 371 7.26 -23.25 17.15
C ALA A 371 7.00 -24.37 18.19
N ASP A 372 7.52 -25.57 17.95
CA ASP A 372 7.48 -26.69 18.88
C ASP A 372 8.21 -26.39 20.19
N GLN A 373 9.37 -25.70 20.13
CA GLN A 373 10.10 -25.33 21.34
C GLN A 373 9.30 -24.31 22.14
N PHE A 374 8.74 -23.30 21.47
CA PHE A 374 7.89 -22.28 22.09
C PHE A 374 6.68 -22.89 22.81
N ARG A 375 5.85 -23.69 22.12
CA ARG A 375 4.64 -24.30 22.74
C ARG A 375 4.99 -25.24 23.90
N LEU A 376 6.14 -25.90 23.84
CA LEU A 376 6.62 -26.76 24.91
C LEU A 376 7.00 -25.93 26.12
N THR A 377 7.64 -24.78 25.93
CA THR A 377 7.97 -23.84 27.01
C THR A 377 6.72 -23.30 27.71
N LEU A 378 5.63 -23.06 26.97
CA LEU A 378 4.33 -22.63 27.54
C LEU A 378 3.63 -23.68 28.42
N GLY A 379 4.27 -24.80 28.78
CA GLY A 379 3.64 -25.85 29.59
C GLY A 379 3.06 -27.01 28.77
N ASN A 380 3.71 -27.35 27.64
CA ASN A 380 3.28 -28.40 26.71
C ASN A 380 1.93 -28.14 26.04
N VAL A 381 1.69 -26.91 25.61
CA VAL A 381 0.55 -26.58 24.72
C VAL A 381 0.59 -27.50 23.49
N SER A 382 -0.57 -28.05 23.12
CA SER A 382 -0.69 -28.93 21.97
C SER A 382 -0.56 -28.12 20.67
N ARG A 383 -0.08 -28.75 19.58
CA ARG A 383 -0.02 -28.07 18.27
C ARG A 383 -1.41 -27.56 17.83
N PRO A 384 -2.49 -28.36 17.92
CA PRO A 384 -3.83 -27.89 17.58
C PRO A 384 -4.27 -26.65 18.35
N ASP A 385 -3.98 -26.56 19.66
CA ASP A 385 -4.40 -25.40 20.47
C ASP A 385 -3.69 -24.12 20.04
N LEU A 386 -2.37 -24.21 19.80
CA LEU A 386 -1.60 -23.08 19.27
C LEU A 386 -2.09 -22.68 17.87
N THR A 387 -2.33 -23.65 17.00
CA THR A 387 -2.86 -23.39 15.64
C THR A 387 -4.24 -22.74 15.69
N ALA A 388 -5.15 -23.24 16.53
CA ALA A 388 -6.50 -22.68 16.70
C ALA A 388 -6.45 -21.24 17.19
N PHE A 389 -5.53 -20.92 18.11
CA PHE A 389 -5.31 -19.54 18.55
C PHE A 389 -4.77 -18.64 17.43
N LEU A 390 -3.82 -19.12 16.62
CA LEU A 390 -3.20 -18.34 15.54
C LEU A 390 -4.14 -18.07 14.35
N ILE A 391 -5.12 -18.94 14.08
CA ILE A 391 -6.10 -18.78 12.98
C ILE A 391 -7.14 -17.70 13.28
N GLN A 392 -7.48 -17.50 14.56
CA GLN A 392 -8.46 -16.50 14.97
C GLN A 392 -8.01 -15.07 14.62
N ARG A 393 -8.97 -14.15 14.48
CA ARG A 393 -8.74 -12.76 14.03
C ARG A 393 -9.56 -11.79 14.87
N GLY A 394 -8.90 -10.78 15.41
CA GLY A 394 -9.54 -9.75 16.21
C GLY A 394 -8.97 -9.68 17.63
N PRO A 395 -9.02 -8.49 18.26
CA PRO A 395 -8.30 -8.21 19.50
C PRO A 395 -8.82 -9.01 20.70
N LYS A 396 -10.09 -9.44 20.67
CA LYS A 396 -10.73 -10.21 21.75
C LYS A 396 -10.95 -11.68 21.41
N GLU A 397 -10.74 -12.07 20.16
CA GLU A 397 -10.93 -13.45 19.73
C GLU A 397 -9.81 -14.29 20.33
N GLY A 398 -10.15 -15.27 21.17
CA GLY A 398 -9.16 -16.13 21.82
C GLY A 398 -8.73 -15.69 23.22
N ILE A 399 -9.39 -14.69 23.81
CA ILE A 399 -9.13 -14.23 25.19
C ILE A 399 -9.21 -15.35 26.24
N ASN A 400 -10.08 -16.34 26.01
CA ASN A 400 -10.25 -17.50 26.88
C ASN A 400 -9.27 -18.65 26.55
N SER A 401 -8.41 -18.48 25.53
CA SER A 401 -7.41 -19.47 25.17
C SER A 401 -6.31 -19.53 26.24
N PRO A 402 -5.94 -20.71 26.76
CA PRO A 402 -4.77 -20.85 27.60
C PRO A 402 -3.49 -20.31 26.94
N VAL A 403 -3.42 -20.42 25.61
CA VAL A 403 -2.27 -19.94 24.81
C VAL A 403 -2.10 -18.44 24.94
N PHE A 404 -3.19 -17.67 24.98
CA PHE A 404 -3.14 -16.22 25.12
C PHE A 404 -2.48 -15.80 26.45
N GLN A 405 -2.98 -16.33 27.57
CA GLN A 405 -2.46 -16.03 28.90
C GLN A 405 -1.00 -16.48 29.08
N LEU A 406 -0.67 -17.69 28.59
CA LEU A 406 0.68 -18.24 28.71
C LEU A 406 1.67 -17.50 27.82
N ALA A 407 1.29 -17.16 26.58
CA ALA A 407 2.17 -16.40 25.68
C ALA A 407 2.44 -14.98 26.23
N TRP A 408 1.42 -14.32 26.80
CA TRP A 408 1.62 -13.05 27.50
C TRP A 408 2.61 -13.20 28.67
N GLU A 409 2.43 -14.21 29.53
CA GLU A 409 3.33 -14.49 30.65
C GLU A 409 4.78 -14.72 30.18
N PHE A 410 4.94 -15.46 29.08
CA PHE A 410 6.23 -15.72 28.45
C PHE A 410 6.93 -14.42 28.02
N PHE A 411 6.22 -13.56 27.29
CA PHE A 411 6.80 -12.32 26.79
C PHE A 411 7.07 -11.31 27.89
N LYS A 412 6.20 -11.20 28.91
CA LYS A 412 6.44 -10.36 30.08
C LYS A 412 7.65 -10.79 30.89
N LYS A 413 7.85 -12.10 31.08
CA LYS A 413 9.07 -12.60 31.73
C LYS A 413 10.32 -12.23 30.93
N ARG A 414 10.28 -12.30 29.60
CA ARG A 414 11.41 -11.91 28.75
C ARG A 414 11.67 -10.40 28.76
N GLU A 415 10.62 -9.59 28.71
CA GLU A 415 10.69 -8.13 28.83
C GLU A 415 11.34 -7.73 30.17
N ALA A 416 10.91 -8.32 31.28
CA ALA A 416 11.46 -8.06 32.61
C ALA A 416 12.94 -8.50 32.76
N LEU A 417 13.42 -9.40 31.89
CA LEU A 417 14.83 -9.80 31.80
C LEU A 417 15.64 -8.95 30.81
N GLY A 418 15.03 -7.96 30.17
CA GLY A 418 15.68 -7.13 29.14
C GLY A 418 15.99 -7.89 27.85
N LEU A 419 15.27 -8.99 27.56
CA LEU A 419 15.49 -9.79 26.36
C LEU A 419 14.63 -9.25 25.20
N PRO A 420 15.23 -8.78 24.10
CA PRO A 420 14.47 -8.22 23.00
C PRO A 420 13.63 -9.28 22.30
N LEU A 421 12.52 -8.84 21.68
CA LEU A 421 11.60 -9.69 20.94
C LEU A 421 12.24 -10.26 19.65
N ILE A 422 13.02 -9.44 18.96
CA ILE A 422 13.74 -9.76 17.72
C ILE A 422 15.25 -9.59 17.98
N ASP A 423 16.11 -10.34 17.28
CA ASP A 423 17.56 -10.07 17.31
C ASP A 423 17.87 -8.79 16.53
N ALA A 424 18.64 -7.89 17.15
CA ALA A 424 19.03 -6.61 16.54
C ALA A 424 19.82 -6.79 15.22
N SER A 425 20.40 -7.97 15.00
CA SER A 425 21.11 -8.31 13.74
C SER A 425 20.18 -8.60 12.55
N LEU A 426 18.86 -8.74 12.77
CA LEU A 426 17.86 -8.92 11.71
C LEU A 426 17.12 -7.63 11.35
N GLU A 427 17.38 -6.53 12.07
CA GLU A 427 16.81 -5.21 11.80
C GLU A 427 17.57 -4.49 10.67
N ILE A 428 17.25 -4.84 9.43
CA ILE A 428 17.39 -3.92 8.30
C ILE A 428 16.03 -3.86 7.57
N SER A 429 15.08 -3.20 8.22
CA SER A 429 13.94 -2.50 7.59
C SER A 429 13.46 -1.40 8.54
N GLU A 430 13.47 -0.16 8.06
CA GLU A 430 13.26 1.12 8.79
C GLU A 430 11.88 1.34 9.46
N ASP A 431 11.08 0.30 9.73
CA ASP A 431 9.70 0.47 10.24
C ASP A 431 9.48 0.06 11.72
N THR A 432 10.54 -0.17 12.51
CA THR A 432 10.40 -0.56 13.94
C THR A 432 11.10 0.34 14.96
N ALA A 433 11.66 1.49 14.54
CA ALA A 433 12.39 2.42 15.41
C ALA A 433 11.54 3.10 16.52
N VAL A 434 10.22 2.85 16.60
CA VAL A 434 9.34 3.44 17.63
C VAL A 434 9.44 2.74 19.00
N LEU A 435 10.18 1.62 19.11
CA LEU A 435 10.27 0.86 20.37
C LEU A 435 11.53 1.12 21.21
N GLN A 436 12.52 1.90 20.73
CA GLN A 436 13.74 2.17 21.51
C GLN A 436 13.77 3.53 22.25
N GLU A 437 12.85 4.45 21.98
CA GLU A 437 12.88 5.79 22.61
C GLU A 437 12.18 5.88 23.98
N GLY A 438 11.52 4.81 24.45
CA GLY A 438 10.87 4.77 25.77
C GLY A 438 11.79 4.41 26.95
N ASP A 439 12.92 3.75 26.70
CA ASP A 439 13.68 3.05 27.75
C ASP A 439 14.95 3.75 28.22
N THR A 440 15.44 4.78 27.53
CA THR A 440 16.67 5.49 27.93
C THR A 440 16.45 6.57 28.99
N ASN A 441 15.20 6.93 29.31
CA ASN A 441 14.88 8.02 30.24
C ASN A 441 14.37 7.59 31.62
N ARG A 442 14.41 6.30 31.98
CA ARG A 442 13.92 5.82 33.29
C ARG A 442 15.00 5.55 34.36
N THR A 443 16.28 5.61 34.01
CA THR A 443 17.39 5.31 34.93
C THR A 443 18.04 6.53 35.62
N ASN A 444 17.60 7.76 35.35
CA ASN A 444 18.16 8.95 36.01
C ASN A 444 17.11 9.82 36.72
N LYS A 445 16.52 9.31 37.81
CA LYS A 445 16.11 10.17 38.94
C LYS A 445 15.81 9.39 40.22
N ARG A 446 16.84 9.15 41.03
CA ARG A 446 16.74 9.06 42.50
C ARG A 446 18.12 9.29 43.10
N GLN A 447 18.59 10.54 42.99
CA GLN A 447 19.58 11.04 43.94
C GLN A 447 18.81 11.59 45.15
N SER A 448 19.12 10.96 46.27
CA SER A 448 18.79 11.36 47.63
C SER A 448 19.02 12.84 47.87
N THR A 449 18.02 13.51 48.45
CA THR A 449 18.26 14.67 49.32
C THR A 449 17.55 14.40 50.64
N ASN A 450 18.35 14.09 51.65
CA ASN A 450 17.98 14.21 53.05
C ASN A 450 17.79 15.70 53.38
N GLY A 451 16.76 16.01 54.16
CA GLY A 451 16.46 17.36 54.64
C GLY A 451 15.17 17.40 55.46
N GLU A 452 15.34 17.01 56.73
CA GLU A 452 14.51 17.18 57.93
C GLU A 452 13.29 18.13 57.91
N GLY A 453 12.25 17.74 58.67
CA GLY A 453 11.71 18.64 59.70
C GLY A 453 10.22 19.01 59.67
N SER A 454 9.43 18.27 60.46
CA SER A 454 8.39 18.78 61.38
C SER A 454 6.96 19.12 60.91
N SER A 455 6.05 18.24 61.32
CA SER A 455 4.78 18.45 62.08
C SER A 455 3.64 19.36 61.57
N SER A 456 2.47 18.73 61.46
CA SER A 456 1.11 19.11 61.96
C SER A 456 0.09 18.53 60.96
N GLY A 457 -0.93 17.72 61.30
CA GLY A 457 -1.73 17.65 62.50
C GLY A 457 -3.13 18.20 62.20
N ARG A 458 -4.09 17.37 61.73
CA ARG A 458 -5.55 17.54 61.90
C ARG A 458 -6.32 16.35 61.30
N LYS A 459 -6.76 15.41 62.13
CA LYS A 459 -8.08 15.30 62.79
C LYS A 459 -9.26 15.09 61.82
N ARG A 460 -9.70 13.83 61.81
CA ARG A 460 -11.08 13.36 61.58
C ARG A 460 -12.13 14.34 62.08
N THR A 461 -13.19 14.53 61.29
CA THR A 461 -14.55 14.64 61.82
C THR A 461 -15.48 13.76 60.99
N ARG A 462 -16.29 13.00 61.72
CA ARG A 462 -17.36 12.11 61.28
C ARG A 462 -18.62 12.64 61.97
N ARG A 463 -19.71 12.82 61.23
CA ARG A 463 -21.13 12.83 61.66
C ARG A 463 -21.98 13.20 60.43
N ALA A 464 -23.16 12.65 60.20
CA ALA A 464 -24.02 11.79 61.02
C ALA A 464 -24.35 10.48 60.29
#